data_AF-A0A6I9XSG8-F1
#
_entry.id   AF-A0A6I9XSG8-F1
#
_cell.length_a   1.000
_cell.length_b   1.000
_cell.length_c   1.000
_cell.angle_alpha   90.00
_cell.angle_beta   90.00
_cell.angle_gamma   90.00
#
_symmetry.space_group_name_H-M   'P 1'
#
loop_
_entity.id
_entity.type
_entity.pdbx_description
1 polymer ?
#
loop_
_entity_poly.entity_id
_entity_poly.type
_entity_poly.pdbx_seq_one_letter_code
_entity_poly.pdbx_strand_id
1 'polypeptide(L)'
;MFSKSNHLLRKFSTTARDYYQNKLKLALIGQSLFGQEVYKHLQKEGHKVVGVFTVPDKNGKADPLASAAERDGTPVFKFPRWRVKGKPIQEVLEAYNSVGAELNVLPFCTQFIPMEVIDGPKHGSIIYHPSILPRHRGASAINWTLIEGDKKAGFSIFWADEGLDTGPILLQRECDVGPNETVDDLYNRFLFPEGIKAMIEAVQLIADGQALRIPQPEEGATYEGIQKKENAKIFWDQPALSLHNWIRGHDKVPGAWAEINGQMVTFYGSSILDGLTPSGEELEIQGAAKPGLVTDKGLVLFGNDGKTLLVKNLQLEDGKMIPASKYFSTDEAAAIELTEEEKKMAEDIKSIWKGILSNVAEIEDTTDFFKAGATSMDVVRVIEEIKQKCAGLELQNEDIYMAPKFGDFVQMAVRKHRGEDKEEELEIDYVSKYINHMTIKMPYQCFINGRFVNAEGGNTYDSINPTDGSVIAKVSLATVSDVDRAVAAAKDAFEYGEWGKMNARERGQLMY
;
A
#
# COMPACT_ATOMS: atom_id res chain seq x y z
N MET A 1 -9.97 54.36 -21.68
CA MET A 1 -9.71 53.77 -20.36
C MET A 1 -9.99 52.28 -20.45
N PHE A 2 -8.96 51.45 -20.55
CA PHE A 2 -9.08 49.99 -20.46
C PHE A 2 -8.02 49.52 -19.45
N SER A 3 -8.52 48.83 -18.42
CA SER A 3 -7.76 48.27 -17.30
C SER A 3 -6.83 47.16 -17.81
N LYS A 4 -5.53 47.25 -17.47
CA LYS A 4 -4.55 46.20 -17.77
C LYS A 4 -4.63 45.12 -16.69
N SER A 5 -5.07 43.94 -17.08
CA SER A 5 -5.00 42.70 -16.31
C SER A 5 -3.53 42.27 -16.14
N ASN A 6 -3.03 42.21 -14.90
CA ASN A 6 -1.73 41.65 -14.58
C ASN A 6 -1.79 40.11 -14.62
N HIS A 7 -1.48 39.51 -15.76
CA HIS A 7 -1.16 38.08 -15.85
C HIS A 7 0.33 37.87 -15.55
N LEU A 8 0.65 37.38 -14.34
CA LEU A 8 1.98 36.89 -13.99
C LEU A 8 2.20 35.52 -14.65
N LEU A 9 2.72 35.53 -15.87
CA LEU A 9 3.28 34.35 -16.54
C LEU A 9 4.59 33.95 -15.82
N ARG A 10 4.55 32.88 -15.01
CA ARG A 10 5.75 32.22 -14.49
C ARG A 10 6.53 31.63 -15.68
N LYS A 11 7.67 32.23 -16.03
CA LYS A 11 8.63 31.65 -16.97
C LYS A 11 9.34 30.49 -16.27
N PHE A 12 9.19 29.28 -16.79
CA PHE A 12 10.06 28.15 -16.44
C PHE A 12 11.45 28.41 -17.05
N SER A 13 12.44 28.72 -16.19
CA SER A 13 13.85 28.82 -16.58
C SER A 13 14.57 27.51 -16.22
N THR A 14 15.19 26.86 -17.19
CA THR A 14 15.92 25.59 -17.06
C THR A 14 17.33 25.74 -16.49
N THR A 15 17.52 26.61 -15.50
CA THR A 15 18.80 26.81 -14.79
C THR A 15 18.65 26.46 -13.32
N ALA A 16 18.49 25.17 -13.03
CA ALA A 16 18.22 24.63 -11.69
C ALA A 16 19.42 24.67 -10.71
N ARG A 17 20.52 25.38 -11.01
CA ARG A 17 21.73 25.40 -10.16
C ARG A 17 21.94 26.66 -9.34
N ASP A 18 21.24 27.75 -9.63
CA ASP A 18 21.50 29.05 -8.98
C ASP A 18 20.57 29.37 -7.78
N TYR A 19 19.66 28.47 -7.41
CA TYR A 19 18.58 28.78 -6.45
C TYR A 19 18.85 28.44 -4.98
N TYR A 20 19.98 27.85 -4.61
CA TYR A 20 20.17 27.27 -3.26
C TYR A 20 21.40 27.82 -2.53
N GLN A 21 21.50 29.14 -2.34
CA GLN A 21 22.68 29.73 -1.69
C GLN A 21 22.64 29.67 -0.16
N ASN A 22 21.47 29.83 0.47
CA ASN A 22 21.37 29.90 1.92
C ASN A 22 21.25 28.51 2.53
N LYS A 23 22.05 28.25 3.57
CA LYS A 23 22.05 27.00 4.34
C LYS A 23 21.73 27.29 5.80
N LEU A 24 21.02 26.36 6.41
CA LEU A 24 20.52 26.47 7.78
C LEU A 24 21.11 25.37 8.65
N LYS A 25 21.19 25.64 9.95
CA LYS A 25 21.38 24.63 10.99
C LYS A 25 20.03 24.05 11.40
N LEU A 26 19.84 22.74 11.23
CA LEU A 26 18.56 22.08 11.42
C LEU A 26 18.61 21.13 12.61
N ALA A 27 17.62 21.19 13.50
CA ALA A 27 17.31 20.07 14.38
C ALA A 27 16.20 19.24 13.73
N LEU A 28 16.45 17.94 13.55
CA LEU A 28 15.43 17.01 13.06
C LEU A 28 14.80 16.30 14.25
N ILE A 29 13.48 16.39 14.37
CA ILE A 29 12.72 15.73 15.43
C ILE A 29 11.71 14.78 14.76
N GLY A 30 12.05 13.50 14.69
CA GLY A 30 11.21 12.54 13.99
C GLY A 30 11.74 11.12 14.06
N GLN A 31 11.20 10.22 13.24
CA GLN A 31 11.52 8.79 13.24
C GLN A 31 11.29 8.16 11.88
N SER A 32 11.53 6.85 11.78
CA SER A 32 11.27 5.99 10.62
C SER A 32 12.10 6.37 9.39
N LEU A 33 11.91 5.61 8.32
CA LEU A 33 12.57 5.82 7.04
C LEU A 33 12.22 7.18 6.42
N PHE A 34 11.00 7.69 6.64
CA PHE A 34 10.63 9.02 6.15
C PHE A 34 11.53 10.11 6.76
N GLY A 35 11.74 10.07 8.09
CA GLY A 35 12.68 10.95 8.77
C GLY A 35 14.11 10.78 8.27
N GLN A 36 14.56 9.54 8.05
CA GLN A 36 15.89 9.23 7.51
C GLN A 36 16.10 9.82 6.10
N GLU A 37 15.13 9.69 5.20
CA GLU A 37 15.26 10.20 3.84
C GLU A 37 15.22 11.72 3.80
N VAL A 38 14.37 12.36 4.61
CA VAL A 38 14.40 13.83 4.80
C VAL A 38 15.78 14.28 5.32
N TYR A 39 16.31 13.60 6.33
CA TYR A 39 17.66 13.87 6.88
C TYR A 39 18.74 13.81 5.78
N LYS A 40 18.81 12.71 5.02
CA LYS A 40 19.83 12.52 3.97
C LYS A 40 19.75 13.61 2.90
N HIS A 41 18.54 13.94 2.44
CA HIS A 41 18.38 14.92 1.39
C HIS A 41 18.70 16.33 1.86
N LEU A 42 18.32 16.71 3.08
CA LEU A 42 18.69 18.01 3.64
C LEU A 42 20.21 18.19 3.73
N GLN A 43 20.94 17.13 4.12
CA GLN A 43 22.41 17.16 4.08
C GLN A 43 22.97 17.26 2.66
N LYS A 44 22.40 16.52 1.72
CA LYS A 44 22.79 16.56 0.30
C LYS A 44 22.60 17.94 -0.31
N GLU A 45 21.55 18.65 0.07
CA GLU A 45 21.29 20.05 -0.30
C GLU A 45 22.21 21.04 0.43
N GLY A 46 23.08 20.57 1.34
CA GLY A 46 24.09 21.35 2.03
C GLY A 46 23.63 21.99 3.34
N HIS A 47 22.42 21.71 3.82
CA HIS A 47 22.01 22.12 5.16
C HIS A 47 22.80 21.32 6.20
N LYS A 48 23.05 21.92 7.36
CA LYS A 48 23.73 21.23 8.46
C LYS A 48 22.71 20.72 9.46
N VAL A 49 22.51 19.41 9.53
CA VAL A 49 21.74 18.82 10.64
C VAL A 49 22.62 18.84 11.89
N VAL A 50 22.24 19.62 12.90
CA VAL A 50 23.03 19.83 14.13
C VAL A 50 22.64 18.89 15.26
N GLY A 51 21.46 18.26 15.17
CA GLY A 51 21.01 17.25 16.11
C GLY A 51 19.79 16.50 15.59
N VAL A 52 19.69 15.23 15.95
CA VAL A 52 18.57 14.35 15.64
C VAL A 52 17.94 13.88 16.95
N PHE A 53 16.65 14.15 17.11
CA PHE A 53 15.85 13.72 18.26
C PHE A 53 14.83 12.69 17.76
N THR A 54 15.01 11.43 18.16
CA THR A 54 14.23 10.29 17.66
C THR A 54 13.80 9.38 18.82
N VAL A 55 13.09 8.31 18.50
CA VAL A 55 12.57 7.35 19.46
C VAL A 55 13.65 6.43 20.03
N PRO A 56 13.46 5.90 21.26
CA PRO A 56 14.30 4.85 21.81
C PRO A 56 14.31 3.59 20.94
N ASP A 57 15.42 2.85 21.03
CA ASP A 57 15.55 1.56 20.34
C ASP A 57 14.48 0.59 20.82
N LYS A 58 13.85 -0.12 19.88
CA LYS A 58 12.81 -1.10 20.17
C LYS A 58 13.36 -2.49 19.89
N ASN A 59 13.33 -3.37 20.89
CA ASN A 59 13.85 -4.74 20.79
C ASN A 59 15.31 -4.80 20.30
N GLY A 60 16.14 -3.84 20.72
CA GLY A 60 17.55 -3.73 20.31
C GLY A 60 17.77 -3.25 18.87
N LYS A 61 16.71 -2.90 18.12
CA LYS A 61 16.79 -2.28 16.79
C LYS A 61 16.67 -0.77 16.94
N ALA A 62 17.69 -0.06 16.48
CA ALA A 62 17.67 1.40 16.40
C ALA A 62 16.73 1.88 15.30
N ASP A 63 16.16 3.07 15.50
CA ASP A 63 15.36 3.74 14.48
C ASP A 63 16.22 4.08 13.23
N PRO A 64 15.72 3.92 12.00
CA PRO A 64 16.51 4.16 10.79
C PRO A 64 17.10 5.58 10.68
N LEU A 65 16.41 6.59 11.23
CA LEU A 65 16.95 7.96 11.30
C LEU A 65 18.10 8.04 12.30
N ALA A 66 18.00 7.37 13.45
CA ALA A 66 19.10 7.28 14.42
C ALA A 66 20.35 6.67 13.76
N SER A 67 20.19 5.51 13.12
CA SER A 67 21.32 4.79 12.51
C SER A 67 21.99 5.56 11.37
N ALA A 68 21.23 6.35 10.62
CA ALA A 68 21.80 7.23 9.60
C ALA A 68 22.59 8.38 10.22
N ALA A 69 22.01 9.04 11.22
CA ALA A 69 22.62 10.17 11.88
C ALA A 69 23.90 9.81 12.65
N GLU A 70 23.88 8.68 13.38
CA GLU A 70 25.05 8.14 14.08
C GLU A 70 26.20 7.83 13.11
N ARG A 71 25.90 7.27 11.93
CA ARG A 71 26.90 6.94 10.90
C ARG A 71 27.62 8.17 10.36
N ASP A 72 26.91 9.28 10.22
CA ASP A 72 27.47 10.53 9.72
C ASP A 72 28.08 11.39 10.85
N GLY A 73 28.05 10.91 12.10
CA GLY A 73 28.56 11.64 13.27
C GLY A 73 27.66 12.80 13.74
N THR A 74 26.40 12.84 13.32
CA THR A 74 25.42 13.81 13.83
C THR A 74 24.98 13.41 15.25
N PRO A 75 24.92 14.34 16.22
CA PRO A 75 24.42 14.02 17.56
C PRO A 75 23.01 13.44 17.53
N VAL A 76 22.82 12.28 18.17
CA VAL A 76 21.52 11.59 18.27
C VAL A 76 21.06 11.52 19.71
N PHE A 77 19.81 11.92 19.95
CA PHE A 77 19.17 11.92 21.25
C PHE A 77 17.89 11.07 21.20
N LYS A 78 17.78 10.09 22.10
CA LYS A 78 16.70 9.11 22.14
C LYS A 78 15.87 9.26 23.42
N PHE A 79 14.96 10.24 23.43
CA PHE A 79 14.15 10.52 24.61
C PHE A 79 12.80 9.78 24.55
N PRO A 80 12.44 9.00 25.58
CA PRO A 80 11.15 8.30 25.62
C PRO A 80 9.96 9.25 25.81
N ARG A 81 10.22 10.47 26.29
CA ARG A 81 9.23 11.51 26.57
C ARG A 81 9.90 12.87 26.61
N TRP A 82 9.16 13.90 26.22
CA TRP A 82 9.60 15.30 26.30
C TRP A 82 9.12 16.03 27.56
N ARG A 83 8.06 15.52 28.19
CA ARG A 83 7.40 16.12 29.35
C ARG A 83 7.22 15.12 30.50
N VAL A 84 7.17 15.63 31.72
CA VAL A 84 6.71 14.92 32.93
C VAL A 84 5.75 15.85 33.68
N LYS A 85 4.55 15.36 33.99
CA LYS A 85 3.49 16.14 34.66
C LYS A 85 3.22 17.50 33.97
N GLY A 86 3.16 17.49 32.63
CA GLY A 86 2.90 18.67 31.81
C GLY A 86 4.08 19.62 31.63
N LYS A 87 5.19 19.46 32.36
CA LYS A 87 6.38 20.31 32.25
C LYS A 87 7.44 19.67 31.35
N PRO A 88 8.21 20.44 30.57
CA PRO A 88 9.33 19.90 29.80
C PRO A 88 10.36 19.28 30.75
N ILE A 89 11.03 18.23 30.28
CA ILE A 89 12.15 17.63 31.01
C ILE A 89 13.39 18.50 30.81
N GLN A 90 13.99 18.96 31.90
CA GLN A 90 15.12 19.88 31.86
C GLN A 90 16.31 19.34 31.05
N GLU A 91 16.66 18.06 31.23
CA GLU A 91 17.72 17.39 30.48
C GLU A 91 17.44 17.37 28.96
N VAL A 92 16.18 17.22 28.56
CA VAL A 92 15.78 17.25 27.14
C VAL A 92 15.95 18.66 26.57
N LEU A 93 15.56 19.69 27.33
CA LEU A 93 15.75 21.08 26.93
C LEU A 93 17.24 21.46 26.83
N GLU A 94 18.07 21.00 27.76
CA GLU A 94 19.51 21.24 27.73
C GLU A 94 20.17 20.56 26.54
N ALA A 95 19.84 19.29 26.28
CA ALA A 95 20.29 18.58 25.10
C ALA A 95 19.86 19.29 23.80
N TYR A 96 18.60 19.73 23.72
CA TYR A 96 18.08 20.51 22.59
C TYR A 96 18.81 21.83 22.40
N ASN A 97 18.96 22.63 23.45
CA ASN A 97 19.62 23.93 23.38
C ASN A 97 21.10 23.79 23.00
N SER A 98 21.76 22.67 23.37
CA SER A 98 23.16 22.44 23.07
C SER A 98 23.48 22.35 21.56
N VAL A 99 22.50 22.02 20.72
CA VAL A 99 22.75 21.83 19.27
C VAL A 99 22.69 23.13 18.46
N GLY A 100 22.06 24.19 18.99
CA GLY A 100 22.03 25.51 18.36
C GLY A 100 21.36 25.54 16.98
N ALA A 101 20.14 25.00 16.88
CA ALA A 101 19.37 24.96 15.64
C ALA A 101 18.78 26.32 15.26
N GLU A 102 18.66 26.57 13.96
CA GLU A 102 18.04 27.76 13.37
C GLU A 102 16.61 27.49 12.89
N LEU A 103 16.28 26.23 12.60
CA LEU A 103 14.95 25.72 12.24
C LEU A 103 14.80 24.30 12.80
N ASN A 104 13.63 23.97 13.35
CA ASN A 104 13.28 22.57 13.60
C ASN A 104 12.48 22.00 12.42
N VAL A 105 12.79 20.77 12.05
CA VAL A 105 12.12 20.03 10.99
C VAL A 105 11.54 18.76 11.60
N LEU A 106 10.21 18.63 11.58
CA LEU A 106 9.47 17.51 12.18
C LEU A 106 8.84 16.65 11.07
N PRO A 107 9.62 15.77 10.42
CA PRO A 107 9.14 15.01 9.27
C PRO A 107 8.17 13.89 9.66
N PHE A 108 8.31 13.32 10.86
CA PHE A 108 7.38 12.34 11.40
C PHE A 108 7.56 12.24 12.91
N CYS A 109 6.77 13.01 13.67
CA CYS A 109 6.80 13.01 15.12
C CYS A 109 5.46 12.54 15.69
N THR A 110 5.48 11.58 16.62
CA THR A 110 4.27 11.05 17.28
C THR A 110 4.08 11.56 18.70
N GLN A 111 4.94 12.48 19.16
CA GLN A 111 4.89 13.04 20.50
C GLN A 111 4.64 14.54 20.45
N PHE A 112 3.92 15.06 21.44
CA PHE A 112 3.72 16.48 21.60
C PHE A 112 5.01 17.14 22.08
N ILE A 113 5.63 17.95 21.19
CA ILE A 113 6.89 18.63 21.46
C ILE A 113 6.64 19.90 22.30
N PRO A 114 7.46 20.19 23.31
CA PRO A 114 7.28 21.38 24.13
C PRO A 114 7.38 22.69 23.34
N MET A 115 6.58 23.72 23.70
CA MET A 115 6.64 25.02 23.03
C MET A 115 8.02 25.68 23.17
N GLU A 116 8.70 25.43 24.28
CA GLU A 116 10.08 25.84 24.51
C GLU A 116 11.07 25.30 23.46
N VAL A 117 10.74 24.15 22.86
CA VAL A 117 11.50 23.55 21.75
C VAL A 117 10.94 24.05 20.42
N ILE A 118 9.62 24.10 20.26
CA ILE A 118 8.95 24.55 19.02
C ILE A 118 9.33 25.99 18.63
N ASP A 119 9.35 26.89 19.61
CA ASP A 119 9.64 28.32 19.43
C ASP A 119 11.12 28.66 19.63
N GLY A 120 11.92 27.70 20.10
CA GLY A 120 13.36 27.89 20.38
C GLY A 120 14.18 28.43 19.20
N PRO A 121 14.05 27.90 17.97
CA PRO A 121 14.87 28.31 16.85
C PRO A 121 14.31 29.59 16.20
N LYS A 122 15.20 30.45 15.67
CA LYS A 122 14.85 31.74 15.04
C LYS A 122 13.77 31.62 13.96
N HIS A 123 13.79 30.55 13.16
CA HIS A 123 12.83 30.34 12.09
C HIS A 123 11.61 29.54 12.54
N GLY A 124 11.54 29.08 13.79
CA GLY A 124 10.45 28.26 14.33
C GLY A 124 10.54 26.78 13.94
N SER A 125 9.41 26.10 13.93
CA SER A 125 9.32 24.68 13.62
C SER A 125 8.33 24.43 12.49
N ILE A 126 8.68 23.53 11.56
CA ILE A 126 7.77 23.03 10.53
C ILE A 126 7.50 21.55 10.71
N ILE A 127 6.26 21.15 10.46
CA ILE A 127 5.77 19.78 10.63
C ILE A 127 5.22 19.28 9.30
N TYR A 128 5.54 18.02 8.97
CA TYR A 128 4.85 17.27 7.92
C TYR A 128 3.61 16.59 8.50
N HIS A 129 2.47 16.75 7.83
CA HIS A 129 1.22 16.13 8.20
C HIS A 129 0.54 15.46 7.00
N PRO A 130 0.22 14.16 7.02
CA PRO A 130 -0.25 13.42 5.86
C PRO A 130 -1.77 13.56 5.64
N SER A 131 -2.27 14.81 5.67
CA SER A 131 -3.59 15.17 5.18
C SER A 131 -3.63 16.57 4.57
N ILE A 132 -4.75 16.88 3.93
CA ILE A 132 -5.07 18.21 3.41
C ILE A 132 -5.67 19.04 4.57
N LEU A 133 -4.81 19.59 5.43
CA LEU A 133 -5.23 20.46 6.54
C LEU A 133 -6.13 21.60 6.02
N PRO A 134 -7.23 21.93 6.73
CA PRO A 134 -7.51 21.60 8.13
C PRO A 134 -8.22 20.26 8.37
N ARG A 135 -8.48 19.46 7.33
CA ARG A 135 -9.13 18.15 7.47
C ARG A 135 -8.16 17.13 8.05
N HIS A 136 -8.66 16.27 8.92
CA HIS A 136 -7.91 15.20 9.59
C HIS A 136 -6.71 15.69 10.42
N ARG A 137 -6.92 16.68 11.29
CA ARG A 137 -5.95 17.00 12.36
C ARG A 137 -5.82 15.79 13.29
N GLY A 138 -4.65 15.63 13.90
CA GLY A 138 -4.38 14.55 14.84
C GLY A 138 -3.71 13.34 14.21
N ALA A 139 -3.69 12.25 14.96
CA ALA A 139 -2.97 11.04 14.55
C ALA A 139 -3.74 10.25 13.48
N SER A 140 -3.04 9.36 12.76
CA SER A 140 -3.66 8.42 11.81
C SER A 140 -4.44 9.10 10.68
N ALA A 141 -4.02 10.31 10.25
CA ALA A 141 -4.74 11.09 9.24
C ALA A 141 -4.92 10.35 7.89
N ILE A 142 -3.96 9.50 7.51
CA ILE A 142 -4.08 8.63 6.32
C ILE A 142 -5.23 7.64 6.49
N ASN A 143 -5.32 6.99 7.66
CA ASN A 143 -6.39 6.05 7.97
C ASN A 143 -7.75 6.75 7.83
N TRP A 144 -7.91 7.91 8.46
CA TRP A 144 -9.17 8.66 8.46
C TRP A 144 -9.57 9.17 7.08
N THR A 145 -8.61 9.59 6.26
CA THR A 145 -8.84 9.94 4.85
C THR A 145 -9.53 8.79 4.10
N LEU A 146 -9.10 7.56 4.32
CA LEU A 146 -9.66 6.38 3.65
C LEU A 146 -10.95 5.88 4.32
N ILE A 147 -11.04 5.92 5.66
CA ILE A 147 -12.24 5.54 6.44
C ILE A 147 -13.43 6.42 6.06
N GLU A 148 -13.22 7.74 5.93
CA GLU A 148 -14.25 8.70 5.55
C GLU A 148 -14.57 8.69 4.04
N GLY A 149 -13.84 7.90 3.25
CA GLY A 149 -14.10 7.75 1.82
C GLY A 149 -13.72 8.97 0.99
N ASP A 150 -12.70 9.72 1.42
CA ASP A 150 -12.26 10.91 0.71
C ASP A 150 -11.77 10.56 -0.70
N LYS A 151 -12.17 11.39 -1.68
CA LYS A 151 -11.75 11.25 -3.09
C LYS A 151 -10.36 11.83 -3.35
N LYS A 152 -9.90 12.69 -2.45
CA LYS A 152 -8.61 13.38 -2.50
C LYS A 152 -7.86 13.09 -1.22
N ALA A 153 -6.59 12.75 -1.36
CA ALA A 153 -5.65 12.65 -0.27
C ALA A 153 -4.50 13.60 -0.52
N GLY A 154 -3.73 13.90 0.52
CA GLY A 154 -2.62 14.83 0.38
C GLY A 154 -1.83 14.95 1.66
N PHE A 155 -0.93 15.92 1.66
CA PHE A 155 -0.17 16.28 2.84
C PHE A 155 0.02 17.78 2.91
N SER A 156 0.31 18.25 4.12
CA SER A 156 0.58 19.64 4.43
C SER A 156 1.93 19.76 5.12
N ILE A 157 2.67 20.81 4.77
CA ILE A 157 3.78 21.28 5.61
C ILE A 157 3.31 22.57 6.22
N PHE A 158 3.35 22.63 7.55
CA PHE A 158 2.80 23.75 8.28
C PHE A 158 3.74 24.18 9.40
N TRP A 159 3.58 25.43 9.82
CA TRP A 159 4.28 26.01 10.95
C TRP A 159 3.64 25.54 12.23
N ALA A 160 4.41 24.96 13.15
CA ALA A 160 3.87 24.58 14.45
C ALA A 160 3.41 25.82 15.25
N ASP A 161 2.35 25.63 16.03
CA ASP A 161 1.82 26.60 16.99
C ASP A 161 1.41 25.85 18.28
N GLU A 162 0.70 26.53 19.18
CA GLU A 162 0.26 25.94 20.46
C GLU A 162 -0.86 24.90 20.31
N GLY A 163 -1.54 24.86 19.16
CA GLY A 163 -2.64 23.95 18.90
C GLY A 163 -2.18 22.63 18.27
N LEU A 164 -3.14 21.71 18.11
CA LEU A 164 -2.87 20.40 17.50
C LEU A 164 -3.14 20.47 16.00
N ASP A 165 -2.06 20.55 15.21
CA ASP A 165 -2.09 20.64 13.75
C ASP A 165 -2.91 21.85 13.22
N THR A 166 -2.93 22.95 13.98
CA THR A 166 -3.70 24.17 13.66
C THR A 166 -2.89 25.25 12.97
N GLY A 167 -1.56 25.18 13.06
CA GLY A 167 -0.72 26.27 12.64
C GLY A 167 -0.71 26.54 11.13
N PRO A 168 -0.22 27.73 10.70
CA PRO A 168 -0.32 28.17 9.32
C PRO A 168 0.33 27.21 8.32
N ILE A 169 -0.31 26.95 7.19
CA ILE A 169 0.21 26.15 6.09
C ILE A 169 1.35 26.91 5.40
N LEU A 170 2.47 26.23 5.16
CA LEU A 170 3.57 26.68 4.32
C LEU A 170 3.33 26.25 2.87
N LEU A 171 3.06 24.96 2.67
CA LEU A 171 2.65 24.40 1.38
C LEU A 171 1.81 23.13 1.57
N GLN A 172 1.08 22.74 0.53
CA GLN A 172 0.21 21.57 0.53
C GLN A 172 0.19 20.95 -0.87
N ARG A 173 0.07 19.61 -0.95
CA ARG A 173 -0.09 18.88 -2.21
C ARG A 173 -1.17 17.82 -2.07
N GLU A 174 -1.85 17.53 -3.16
CA GLU A 174 -2.95 16.56 -3.23
C GLU A 174 -2.78 15.55 -4.38
N CYS A 175 -3.50 14.44 -4.27
CA CYS A 175 -3.65 13.40 -5.28
C CYS A 175 -5.06 12.79 -5.22
N ASP A 176 -5.48 12.13 -6.30
CA ASP A 176 -6.70 11.32 -6.30
C ASP A 176 -6.49 10.03 -5.52
N VAL A 177 -7.53 9.61 -4.80
CA VAL A 177 -7.59 8.34 -4.06
C VAL A 177 -8.25 7.28 -4.94
N GLY A 178 -7.56 6.16 -5.13
CA GLY A 178 -8.11 5.01 -5.85
C GLY A 178 -9.26 4.33 -5.08
N PRO A 179 -10.22 3.68 -5.76
CA PRO A 179 -11.39 3.10 -5.09
C PRO A 179 -11.00 2.01 -4.07
N ASN A 180 -9.95 1.23 -4.33
CA ASN A 180 -9.47 0.17 -3.45
C ASN A 180 -8.13 0.51 -2.79
N GLU A 181 -7.71 1.78 -2.85
CA GLU A 181 -6.41 2.19 -2.33
C GLU A 181 -6.38 2.07 -0.80
N THR A 182 -5.33 1.43 -0.31
CA THR A 182 -5.08 1.18 1.12
C THR A 182 -4.18 2.26 1.74
N VAL A 183 -4.00 2.22 3.07
CA VAL A 183 -3.06 3.12 3.77
C VAL A 183 -1.65 2.92 3.23
N ASP A 184 -1.25 1.65 3.04
CA ASP A 184 0.09 1.30 2.56
C ASP A 184 0.29 1.75 1.10
N ASP A 185 -0.69 1.53 0.23
CA ASP A 185 -0.63 1.97 -1.18
C ASP A 185 -0.50 3.48 -1.30
N LEU A 186 -1.38 4.23 -0.63
CA LEU A 186 -1.40 5.69 -0.70
C LEU A 186 -0.11 6.29 -0.13
N TYR A 187 0.38 5.72 0.97
CA TYR A 187 1.63 6.13 1.58
C TYR A 187 2.81 5.93 0.62
N ASN A 188 2.97 4.72 0.07
CA ASN A 188 4.11 4.38 -0.78
C ASN A 188 4.06 5.07 -2.15
N ARG A 189 2.87 5.20 -2.75
CA ARG A 189 2.68 5.81 -4.08
C ARG A 189 2.92 7.33 -4.07
N PHE A 190 2.40 8.03 -3.06
CA PHE A 190 2.35 9.49 -3.08
C PHE A 190 2.91 10.15 -1.82
N LEU A 191 2.35 9.85 -0.63
CA LEU A 191 2.65 10.62 0.58
C LEU A 191 4.13 10.54 0.98
N PHE A 192 4.75 9.37 0.87
CA PHE A 192 6.16 9.17 1.16
C PHE A 192 7.08 9.90 0.16
N PRO A 193 7.08 9.58 -1.15
CA PRO A 193 8.03 10.19 -2.08
C PRO A 193 7.80 11.69 -2.29
N GLU A 194 6.55 12.15 -2.37
CA GLU A 194 6.25 13.57 -2.57
C GLU A 194 6.38 14.38 -1.27
N GLY A 195 6.08 13.78 -0.12
CA GLY A 195 6.30 14.40 1.19
C GLY A 195 7.76 14.71 1.47
N ILE A 196 8.69 13.81 1.11
CA ILE A 196 10.13 14.05 1.23
C ILE A 196 10.55 15.26 0.39
N LYS A 197 10.14 15.30 -0.90
CA LYS A 197 10.45 16.41 -1.81
C LYS A 197 9.93 17.74 -1.27
N ALA A 198 8.70 17.73 -0.77
CA ALA A 198 8.06 18.89 -0.19
C ALA A 198 8.77 19.39 1.07
N MET A 199 9.23 18.50 1.96
CA MET A 199 9.97 18.91 3.17
C MET A 199 11.27 19.62 2.83
N ILE A 200 11.99 19.14 1.81
CA ILE A 200 13.21 19.79 1.31
C ILE A 200 12.89 21.16 0.72
N GLU A 201 11.85 21.24 -0.13
CA GLU A 201 11.37 22.50 -0.70
C GLU A 201 10.99 23.51 0.38
N ALA A 202 10.25 23.08 1.41
CA ALA A 202 9.83 23.93 2.51
C ALA A 202 11.03 24.50 3.28
N VAL A 203 12.01 23.67 3.62
CA VAL A 203 13.24 24.14 4.30
C VAL A 203 13.99 25.15 3.44
N GLN A 204 14.08 24.92 2.12
CA GLN A 204 14.75 25.88 1.24
C GLN A 204 14.00 27.21 1.15
N LEU A 205 12.67 27.18 0.99
CA LEU A 205 11.85 28.39 0.96
C LEU A 205 12.06 29.22 2.25
N ILE A 206 12.26 28.57 3.39
CA ILE A 206 12.57 29.25 4.65
C ILE A 206 13.97 29.86 4.61
N ALA A 207 14.97 29.09 4.16
CA ALA A 207 16.36 29.54 4.05
C ALA A 207 16.49 30.79 3.16
N ASP A 208 15.68 30.88 2.10
CA ASP A 208 15.67 32.00 1.16
C ASP A 208 14.71 33.14 1.55
N GLY A 209 14.01 33.03 2.68
CA GLY A 209 13.06 34.04 3.15
C GLY A 209 11.80 34.17 2.27
N GLN A 210 11.42 33.10 1.57
CA GLN A 210 10.27 33.04 0.65
C GLN A 210 9.11 32.21 1.19
N ALA A 211 9.28 31.55 2.34
CA ALA A 211 8.24 30.70 2.92
C ALA A 211 7.00 31.49 3.34
N LEU A 212 5.83 31.00 2.92
CA LEU A 212 4.54 31.59 3.24
C LEU A 212 4.04 31.10 4.61
N ARG A 213 3.15 31.89 5.22
CA ARG A 213 2.38 31.55 6.43
C ARG A 213 0.90 31.78 6.10
N ILE A 214 0.23 30.72 5.67
CA ILE A 214 -1.18 30.78 5.24
C ILE A 214 -2.04 30.25 6.40
N PRO A 215 -2.82 31.09 7.10
CA PRO A 215 -3.71 30.61 8.16
C PRO A 215 -4.65 29.52 7.64
N GLN A 216 -4.84 28.47 8.43
CA GLN A 216 -5.82 27.44 8.09
C GLN A 216 -7.24 28.02 8.18
N PRO A 217 -8.16 27.66 7.27
CA PRO A 217 -9.58 27.98 7.43
C PRO A 217 -10.19 27.14 8.57
N GLU A 218 -11.26 27.64 9.18
CA GLU A 218 -12.08 26.86 10.13
C GLU A 218 -13.04 25.92 9.39
N GLU A 219 -13.45 26.29 8.18
CA GLU A 219 -14.32 25.45 7.35
C GLU A 219 -13.60 24.16 6.92
N GLY A 220 -14.25 23.02 7.12
CA GLY A 220 -13.70 21.71 6.81
C GLY A 220 -12.70 21.15 7.84
N ALA A 221 -12.46 21.88 8.94
CA ALA A 221 -11.61 21.39 10.02
C ALA A 221 -12.22 20.17 10.72
N THR A 222 -11.45 19.09 10.83
CA THR A 222 -11.85 17.89 11.57
C THR A 222 -10.68 17.41 12.43
N TYR A 223 -11.00 16.61 13.45
CA TYR A 223 -10.02 16.01 14.34
C TYR A 223 -10.42 14.58 14.65
N GLU A 224 -9.47 13.66 14.55
CA GLU A 224 -9.71 12.27 14.91
C GLU A 224 -8.54 11.68 15.73
N GLY A 225 -8.86 10.63 16.48
CA GLY A 225 -7.93 9.95 17.38
C GLY A 225 -7.01 8.96 16.65
N ILE A 226 -5.99 8.48 17.36
CA ILE A 226 -5.08 7.44 16.85
C ILE A 226 -5.82 6.12 16.56
N GLN A 227 -5.50 5.51 15.42
CA GLN A 227 -5.94 4.15 15.11
C GLN A 227 -4.96 3.11 15.64
N LYS A 228 -5.49 2.15 16.38
CA LYS A 228 -4.79 1.02 17.01
C LYS A 228 -5.58 -0.25 16.79
N LYS A 229 -4.99 -1.40 17.16
CA LYS A 229 -5.69 -2.67 16.98
C LYS A 229 -7.01 -2.70 17.76
N GLU A 230 -7.05 -2.13 18.95
CA GLU A 230 -8.22 -2.21 19.85
C GLU A 230 -9.45 -1.48 19.29
N ASN A 231 -9.27 -0.40 18.54
CA ASN A 231 -10.36 0.37 17.93
C ASN A 231 -10.56 0.10 16.43
N ALA A 232 -9.82 -0.84 15.84
CA ALA A 232 -9.99 -1.28 14.46
C ALA A 232 -11.03 -2.41 14.29
N LYS A 233 -11.79 -2.74 15.34
CA LYS A 233 -12.86 -3.75 15.26
C LYS A 233 -13.93 -3.29 14.27
N ILE A 234 -14.33 -4.18 13.36
CA ILE A 234 -15.38 -3.89 12.38
C ILE A 234 -16.72 -3.78 13.11
N PHE A 235 -17.41 -2.65 12.88
CA PHE A 235 -18.80 -2.48 13.26
C PHE A 235 -19.68 -2.82 12.04
N TRP A 236 -20.40 -3.94 12.10
CA TRP A 236 -21.06 -4.54 10.94
C TRP A 236 -22.34 -3.85 10.47
N ASP A 237 -23.02 -3.10 11.34
CA ASP A 237 -24.27 -2.41 11.00
C ASP A 237 -23.97 -1.11 10.23
N GLN A 238 -23.40 -1.27 9.04
CA GLN A 238 -22.99 -0.20 8.14
C GLN A 238 -23.20 -0.61 6.67
N PRO A 239 -23.33 0.37 5.74
CA PRO A 239 -23.35 0.09 4.31
C PRO A 239 -22.06 -0.60 3.84
N ALA A 240 -22.14 -1.39 2.75
CA ALA A 240 -20.98 -2.14 2.26
C ALA A 240 -19.77 -1.24 1.93
N LEU A 241 -20.03 -0.02 1.43
CA LEU A 241 -18.99 0.97 1.15
C LEU A 241 -18.27 1.45 2.41
N SER A 242 -19.00 1.63 3.52
CA SER A 242 -18.41 2.01 4.80
C SER A 242 -17.57 0.88 5.38
N LEU A 243 -18.02 -0.37 5.27
CA LEU A 243 -17.23 -1.55 5.66
C LEU A 243 -15.94 -1.65 4.82
N HIS A 244 -16.05 -1.45 3.50
CA HIS A 244 -14.91 -1.43 2.60
C HIS A 244 -13.91 -0.33 2.95
N ASN A 245 -14.38 0.90 3.15
CA ASN A 245 -13.56 2.03 3.57
C ASN A 245 -12.88 1.79 4.92
N TRP A 246 -13.60 1.16 5.85
CA TRP A 246 -13.06 0.77 7.15
C TRP A 246 -11.91 -0.24 6.99
N ILE A 247 -12.08 -1.26 6.16
CA ILE A 247 -11.04 -2.28 5.93
C ILE A 247 -9.82 -1.64 5.25
N ARG A 248 -9.99 -0.97 4.11
CA ARG A 248 -8.85 -0.36 3.38
C ARG A 248 -8.17 0.76 4.17
N GLY A 249 -8.92 1.48 5.01
CA GLY A 249 -8.41 2.51 5.89
C GLY A 249 -7.64 2.00 7.11
N HIS A 250 -7.65 0.68 7.35
CA HIS A 250 -6.78 0.02 8.33
C HIS A 250 -5.80 -0.95 7.66
N ASP A 251 -5.73 -0.99 6.33
CA ASP A 251 -4.88 -1.91 5.57
C ASP A 251 -3.54 -1.22 5.22
N LYS A 252 -2.38 -1.65 5.72
CA LYS A 252 -2.11 -2.84 6.55
C LYS A 252 -2.14 -2.57 8.07
N VAL A 253 -1.98 -1.31 8.48
CA VAL A 253 -1.83 -0.94 9.91
C VAL A 253 -3.01 -0.09 10.36
N PRO A 254 -3.67 -0.44 11.49
CA PRO A 254 -3.42 -1.59 12.39
C PRO A 254 -4.10 -2.92 11.98
N GLY A 255 -4.83 -2.93 10.86
CA GLY A 255 -5.59 -4.09 10.37
C GLY A 255 -6.99 -4.18 10.98
N ALA A 256 -8.03 -3.98 10.16
CA ALA A 256 -9.42 -4.11 10.57
C ALA A 256 -9.77 -5.57 10.89
N TRP A 257 -10.48 -5.81 11.99
CA TRP A 257 -10.68 -7.18 12.48
C TRP A 257 -12.09 -7.45 13.00
N ALA A 258 -12.45 -8.73 13.07
CA ALA A 258 -13.67 -9.24 13.69
C ALA A 258 -13.40 -10.60 14.34
N GLU A 259 -14.35 -11.08 15.13
CA GLU A 259 -14.25 -12.40 15.77
C GLU A 259 -14.94 -13.45 14.88
N ILE A 260 -14.20 -14.52 14.59
CA ILE A 260 -14.67 -15.68 13.81
C ILE A 260 -14.30 -16.92 14.61
N ASN A 261 -15.29 -17.75 14.97
CA ASN A 261 -15.07 -18.95 15.80
C ASN A 261 -14.29 -18.69 17.11
N GLY A 262 -14.52 -17.54 17.74
CA GLY A 262 -13.84 -17.13 18.97
C GLY A 262 -12.40 -16.60 18.78
N GLN A 263 -11.93 -16.47 17.54
CA GLN A 263 -10.59 -15.97 17.22
C GLN A 263 -10.65 -14.61 16.55
N MET A 264 -9.65 -13.77 16.83
CA MET A 264 -9.47 -12.50 16.13
C MET A 264 -8.94 -12.75 14.72
N VAL A 265 -9.72 -12.39 13.71
CA VAL A 265 -9.33 -12.46 12.29
C VAL A 265 -9.29 -11.06 11.71
N THR A 266 -8.19 -10.74 11.02
CA THR A 266 -7.96 -9.43 10.37
C THR A 266 -8.20 -9.54 8.87
N PHE A 267 -8.76 -8.51 8.26
CA PHE A 267 -9.23 -8.48 6.87
C PHE A 267 -8.37 -7.52 6.04
N TYR A 268 -7.96 -7.93 4.84
CA TYR A 268 -7.11 -7.14 3.94
C TYR A 268 -7.52 -7.29 2.46
N GLY A 269 -7.17 -6.30 1.64
CA GLY A 269 -7.44 -6.31 0.21
C GLY A 269 -8.92 -6.28 -0.12
N SER A 270 -9.63 -5.28 0.43
CA SER A 270 -11.07 -5.11 0.22
C SER A 270 -11.39 -4.43 -1.12
N SER A 271 -12.50 -4.81 -1.75
CA SER A 271 -13.09 -4.11 -2.89
C SER A 271 -14.62 -4.20 -2.87
N ILE A 272 -15.32 -3.17 -3.34
CA ILE A 272 -16.77 -3.27 -3.59
C ILE A 272 -17.04 -4.32 -4.65
N LEU A 273 -18.10 -5.12 -4.44
CA LEU A 273 -18.57 -6.10 -5.40
C LEU A 273 -19.90 -5.60 -5.98
N ASP A 274 -19.89 -5.21 -7.25
CA ASP A 274 -21.09 -4.85 -8.00
C ASP A 274 -21.59 -6.09 -8.78
N GLY A 275 -22.90 -6.35 -8.75
CA GLY A 275 -23.51 -7.46 -9.50
C GLY A 275 -24.07 -8.59 -8.64
N LEU A 276 -24.16 -9.79 -9.21
CA LEU A 276 -24.72 -10.96 -8.53
C LEU A 276 -23.74 -11.49 -7.48
N THR A 277 -24.26 -11.76 -6.29
CA THR A 277 -23.48 -12.41 -5.22
C THR A 277 -23.06 -13.80 -5.67
N PRO A 278 -21.76 -14.12 -5.71
CA PRO A 278 -21.27 -15.46 -6.04
C PRO A 278 -21.68 -16.48 -4.98
N SER A 279 -21.86 -17.73 -5.39
CA SER A 279 -22.04 -18.85 -4.47
C SER A 279 -20.75 -19.12 -3.70
N GLY A 280 -20.87 -19.44 -2.41
CA GLY A 280 -19.73 -19.80 -1.56
C GLY A 280 -20.17 -20.57 -0.33
N GLU A 281 -19.21 -21.04 0.45
CA GLU A 281 -19.44 -21.68 1.75
C GLU A 281 -19.66 -20.60 2.82
N GLU A 282 -20.69 -20.77 3.65
CA GLU A 282 -21.07 -19.78 4.67
C GLU A 282 -20.03 -19.73 5.81
N LEU A 283 -19.61 -18.53 6.16
CA LEU A 283 -18.72 -18.24 7.28
C LEU A 283 -19.43 -17.33 8.28
N GLU A 284 -19.72 -17.88 9.46
CA GLU A 284 -20.32 -17.13 10.56
C GLU A 284 -19.32 -16.11 11.13
N ILE A 285 -19.73 -14.84 11.19
CA ILE A 285 -18.90 -13.74 11.67
C ILE A 285 -19.65 -13.00 12.77
N GLN A 286 -19.04 -12.86 13.94
CA GLN A 286 -19.71 -12.28 15.09
C GLN A 286 -20.15 -10.83 14.82
N GLY A 287 -21.46 -10.59 14.95
CA GLY A 287 -22.08 -9.28 14.79
C GLY A 287 -22.53 -8.95 13.36
N ALA A 288 -22.14 -9.73 12.35
CA ALA A 288 -22.64 -9.56 11.00
C ALA A 288 -24.11 -10.00 10.91
N ALA A 289 -24.93 -9.26 10.14
CA ALA A 289 -26.36 -9.59 9.98
C ALA A 289 -26.59 -10.80 9.06
N LYS A 290 -25.61 -11.13 8.21
CA LYS A 290 -25.59 -12.30 7.34
C LYS A 290 -24.21 -12.96 7.44
N PRO A 291 -24.12 -14.29 7.31
CA PRO A 291 -22.84 -14.97 7.15
C PRO A 291 -22.07 -14.41 5.96
N GLY A 292 -20.74 -14.37 6.05
CA GLY A 292 -19.91 -14.14 4.88
C GLY A 292 -19.93 -15.37 3.97
N LEU A 293 -19.52 -15.21 2.71
CA LEU A 293 -19.41 -16.33 1.75
C LEU A 293 -17.97 -16.49 1.31
N VAL A 294 -17.34 -17.62 1.64
CA VAL A 294 -16.03 -17.99 1.13
C VAL A 294 -16.20 -18.55 -0.27
N THR A 295 -15.59 -17.87 -1.24
CA THR A 295 -15.64 -18.19 -2.66
C THR A 295 -14.25 -18.46 -3.21
N ASP A 296 -14.13 -18.92 -4.45
CA ASP A 296 -12.86 -19.04 -5.17
C ASP A 296 -12.08 -17.70 -5.25
N LYS A 297 -12.80 -16.56 -5.27
CA LYS A 297 -12.23 -15.21 -5.36
C LYS A 297 -11.90 -14.55 -4.02
N GLY A 298 -12.38 -15.09 -2.90
CA GLY A 298 -12.19 -14.51 -1.57
C GLY A 298 -13.44 -14.58 -0.69
N LEU A 299 -13.45 -13.81 0.39
CA LEU A 299 -14.58 -13.73 1.32
C LEU A 299 -15.50 -12.57 0.96
N VAL A 300 -16.73 -12.88 0.58
CA VAL A 300 -17.79 -11.88 0.37
C VAL A 300 -18.45 -11.54 1.69
N LEU A 301 -18.60 -10.25 1.95
CA LEU A 301 -19.28 -9.68 3.12
C LEU A 301 -20.46 -8.82 2.67
N PHE A 302 -21.41 -8.62 3.58
CA PHE A 302 -22.65 -7.89 3.31
C PHE A 302 -22.75 -6.63 4.16
N GLY A 303 -23.08 -5.51 3.52
CA GLY A 303 -23.51 -4.30 4.21
C GLY A 303 -24.98 -4.38 4.64
N ASN A 304 -25.39 -3.51 5.55
CA ASN A 304 -26.78 -3.38 5.97
C ASN A 304 -27.71 -2.79 4.88
N ASP A 305 -27.13 -2.27 3.79
CA ASP A 305 -27.79 -1.78 2.60
C ASP A 305 -28.03 -2.87 1.54
N GLY A 306 -27.68 -4.13 1.85
CA GLY A 306 -27.83 -5.28 0.97
C GLY A 306 -26.77 -5.37 -0.13
N LYS A 307 -25.83 -4.41 -0.19
CA LYS A 307 -24.67 -4.47 -1.09
C LYS A 307 -23.58 -5.36 -0.51
N THR A 308 -22.62 -5.72 -1.35
CA THR A 308 -21.54 -6.64 -1.00
C THR A 308 -20.18 -6.04 -1.24
N LEU A 309 -19.19 -6.56 -0.51
CA LEU A 309 -17.78 -6.30 -0.70
C LEU A 309 -17.03 -7.63 -0.67
N LEU A 310 -15.88 -7.68 -1.32
CA LEU A 310 -14.95 -8.81 -1.31
C LEU A 310 -13.75 -8.46 -0.43
N VAL A 311 -13.25 -9.44 0.31
CA VAL A 311 -11.98 -9.41 1.03
C VAL A 311 -11.09 -10.51 0.47
N LYS A 312 -9.88 -10.15 0.03
CA LYS A 312 -8.96 -11.10 -0.61
C LYS A 312 -8.14 -11.91 0.37
N ASN A 313 -7.73 -11.31 1.49
CA ASN A 313 -6.81 -11.94 2.43
C ASN A 313 -7.30 -11.81 3.87
N LEU A 314 -7.02 -12.84 4.66
CA LEU A 314 -7.29 -12.89 6.10
C LEU A 314 -6.00 -13.14 6.85
N GLN A 315 -5.84 -12.53 8.02
CA GLN A 315 -4.79 -12.90 8.98
C GLN A 315 -5.43 -13.47 10.24
N LEU A 316 -5.05 -14.69 10.57
CA LEU A 316 -5.50 -15.40 11.75
C LEU A 316 -4.80 -14.89 13.02
N GLU A 317 -5.32 -15.27 14.19
CA GLU A 317 -4.85 -14.78 15.49
C GLU A 317 -3.37 -15.11 15.78
N ASP A 318 -2.86 -16.20 15.20
CA ASP A 318 -1.46 -16.62 15.32
C ASP A 318 -0.49 -15.81 14.43
N GLY A 319 -1.04 -14.92 13.60
CA GLY A 319 -0.34 -14.06 12.65
C GLY A 319 -0.26 -14.62 11.23
N LYS A 320 -0.68 -15.86 10.97
CA LYS A 320 -0.68 -16.46 9.62
C LYS A 320 -1.64 -15.70 8.72
N MET A 321 -1.14 -15.23 7.58
CA MET A 321 -1.98 -14.66 6.52
C MET A 321 -2.32 -15.74 5.49
N ILE A 322 -3.57 -15.77 5.03
CA ILE A 322 -4.08 -16.73 4.05
C ILE A 322 -4.95 -16.02 3.01
N PRO A 323 -5.08 -16.58 1.79
CA PRO A 323 -6.10 -16.12 0.87
C PRO A 323 -7.45 -16.43 1.50
N ALA A 324 -8.37 -15.47 1.48
CA ALA A 324 -9.68 -15.64 2.08
C ALA A 324 -10.46 -16.79 1.44
N SER A 325 -10.21 -17.09 0.16
CA SER A 325 -10.76 -18.24 -0.57
C SER A 325 -10.31 -19.61 -0.04
N LYS A 326 -9.23 -19.64 0.75
CA LYS A 326 -8.66 -20.86 1.35
C LYS A 326 -9.06 -21.02 2.82
N TYR A 327 -9.97 -20.21 3.35
CA TYR A 327 -10.33 -20.24 4.77
C TYR A 327 -10.73 -21.64 5.29
N PHE A 328 -11.52 -22.39 4.51
CA PHE A 328 -11.92 -23.76 4.87
C PHE A 328 -10.95 -24.84 4.40
N SER A 329 -9.90 -24.47 3.66
CA SER A 329 -8.88 -25.43 3.21
C SER A 329 -7.96 -25.79 4.38
N THR A 330 -7.80 -27.08 4.63
CA THR A 330 -6.77 -27.58 5.55
C THR A 330 -5.41 -27.50 4.85
N ASP A 331 -4.79 -26.32 4.86
CA ASP A 331 -3.48 -26.09 4.24
C ASP A 331 -2.34 -26.70 5.09
N GLU A 332 -2.14 -28.01 4.96
CA GLU A 332 -0.80 -28.59 4.96
C GLU A 332 -0.43 -28.86 3.50
N ALA A 333 0.02 -27.82 2.80
CA ALA A 333 0.59 -28.03 1.49
C ALA A 333 1.90 -28.83 1.66
N ALA A 334 1.97 -30.03 1.09
CA ALA A 334 3.14 -30.90 1.21
C ALA A 334 4.41 -30.15 0.78
N ALA A 335 5.47 -30.26 1.58
CA ALA A 335 6.77 -29.69 1.23
C ALA A 335 7.24 -30.31 -0.08
N ILE A 336 7.55 -29.46 -1.07
CA ILE A 336 8.08 -29.90 -2.35
C ILE A 336 9.59 -30.14 -2.21
N GLU A 337 10.07 -31.21 -2.85
CA GLU A 337 11.51 -31.43 -3.00
C GLU A 337 12.08 -30.38 -3.97
N LEU A 338 13.17 -29.74 -3.53
CA LEU A 338 13.86 -28.69 -4.28
C LEU A 338 14.94 -29.29 -5.19
N THR A 339 15.03 -28.81 -6.43
CA THR A 339 16.17 -29.10 -7.32
C THR A 339 17.45 -28.42 -6.81
N GLU A 340 18.61 -28.78 -7.35
CA GLU A 340 19.88 -28.13 -6.96
C GLU A 340 19.89 -26.63 -7.32
N GLU A 341 19.27 -26.25 -8.44
CA GLU A 341 19.08 -24.84 -8.81
C GLU A 341 18.18 -24.10 -7.81
N GLU A 342 17.10 -24.74 -7.36
CA GLU A 342 16.16 -24.16 -6.39
C GLU A 342 16.75 -24.08 -4.98
N LYS A 343 17.61 -25.03 -4.58
CA LYS A 343 18.40 -24.94 -3.35
C LYS A 343 19.35 -23.74 -3.39
N LYS A 344 19.98 -23.49 -4.53
CA LYS A 344 20.82 -22.29 -4.72
C LYS A 344 19.99 -21.02 -4.61
N MET A 345 18.81 -20.98 -5.23
CA MET A 345 17.87 -19.87 -5.08
C MET A 345 17.48 -19.65 -3.62
N ALA A 346 17.18 -20.72 -2.87
CA ALA A 346 16.87 -20.63 -1.44
C ALA A 346 18.03 -20.03 -0.63
N GLU A 347 19.28 -20.42 -0.91
CA GLU A 347 20.46 -19.85 -0.25
C GLU A 347 20.69 -18.36 -0.61
N ASP A 348 20.42 -17.96 -1.86
CA ASP A 348 20.45 -16.55 -2.26
C ASP A 348 19.39 -15.73 -1.50
N ILE A 349 18.16 -16.26 -1.37
CA ILE A 349 17.09 -15.65 -0.58
C ILE A 349 17.49 -15.57 0.90
N LYS A 350 18.09 -16.64 1.46
CA LYS A 350 18.58 -16.68 2.85
C LYS A 350 19.59 -15.57 3.12
N SER A 351 20.52 -15.35 2.18
CA SER A 351 21.51 -14.28 2.25
C SER A 351 20.87 -12.88 2.28
N ILE A 352 19.83 -12.67 1.46
CA ILE A 352 19.07 -11.41 1.45
C ILE A 352 18.36 -11.21 2.81
N TRP A 353 17.63 -12.22 3.30
CA TRP A 353 16.96 -12.16 4.60
C TRP A 353 17.94 -11.84 5.72
N LYS A 354 19.11 -12.47 5.73
CA LYS A 354 20.18 -12.21 6.70
C LYS A 354 20.72 -10.78 6.62
N GLY A 355 20.81 -10.19 5.43
CA GLY A 355 21.23 -8.80 5.22
C GLY A 355 20.21 -7.76 5.69
N ILE A 356 18.94 -8.15 5.81
CA ILE A 356 17.84 -7.32 6.31
C ILE A 356 17.66 -7.51 7.82
N LEU A 357 17.63 -8.76 8.27
CA LEU A 357 17.49 -9.19 9.65
C LEU A 357 18.85 -9.30 10.34
N SER A 358 19.62 -8.21 10.33
CA SER A 358 21.00 -8.19 10.84
C SER A 358 21.12 -8.53 12.33
N ASN A 359 20.03 -8.42 13.08
CA ASN A 359 19.90 -8.77 14.49
C ASN A 359 19.71 -10.27 14.74
N VAL A 360 19.37 -11.05 13.72
CA VAL A 360 19.17 -12.50 13.84
C VAL A 360 20.50 -13.21 13.58
N ALA A 361 20.91 -14.15 14.43
CA ALA A 361 22.20 -14.83 14.31
C ALA A 361 22.29 -15.75 13.08
N GLU A 362 21.24 -16.50 12.78
CA GLU A 362 21.14 -17.41 11.64
C GLU A 362 19.70 -17.45 11.15
N ILE A 363 19.49 -17.56 9.83
CA ILE A 363 18.16 -17.68 9.24
C ILE A 363 17.85 -19.17 9.06
N GLU A 364 17.00 -19.67 9.94
CA GLU A 364 16.42 -21.03 9.88
C GLU A 364 15.05 -21.02 9.20
N ASP A 365 14.56 -22.19 8.76
CA ASP A 365 13.23 -22.33 8.12
C ASP A 365 12.08 -21.80 8.99
N THR A 366 12.23 -21.86 10.31
CA THR A 366 11.24 -21.36 11.28
C THR A 366 11.31 -19.85 11.52
N THR A 367 12.32 -19.17 10.97
CA THR A 367 12.54 -17.73 11.15
C THR A 367 11.39 -16.96 10.53
N ASP A 368 10.63 -16.26 11.36
CA ASP A 368 9.54 -15.39 10.93
C ASP A 368 10.06 -13.98 10.68
N PHE A 369 9.86 -13.48 9.45
CA PHE A 369 10.37 -12.21 8.96
C PHE A 369 9.97 -11.04 9.86
N PHE A 370 8.72 -10.98 10.28
CA PHE A 370 8.18 -9.87 11.07
C PHE A 370 8.48 -10.02 12.56
N LYS A 371 8.40 -11.24 13.11
CA LYS A 371 8.79 -11.49 14.52
C LYS A 371 10.28 -11.25 14.75
N ALA A 372 11.10 -11.41 13.71
CA ALA A 372 12.51 -11.04 13.71
C ALA A 372 12.76 -9.51 13.66
N GLY A 373 11.71 -8.69 13.49
CA GLY A 373 11.79 -7.24 13.54
C GLY A 373 11.83 -6.54 12.17
N ALA A 374 11.49 -7.25 11.08
CA ALA A 374 11.26 -6.61 9.78
C ALA A 374 10.02 -5.71 9.78
N THR A 375 10.03 -4.72 8.90
CA THR A 375 8.97 -3.72 8.69
C THR A 375 8.44 -3.78 7.26
N SER A 376 7.34 -3.09 6.93
CA SER A 376 6.82 -3.03 5.54
C SER A 376 7.86 -2.55 4.52
N MET A 377 8.78 -1.66 4.92
CA MET A 377 9.88 -1.24 4.03
C MET A 377 10.91 -2.35 3.78
N ASP A 378 11.14 -3.20 4.78
CA ASP A 378 11.98 -4.38 4.63
C ASP A 378 11.34 -5.40 3.67
N VAL A 379 10.00 -5.43 3.58
CA VAL A 379 9.27 -6.22 2.57
C VAL A 379 9.57 -5.72 1.16
N VAL A 380 9.46 -4.42 0.91
CA VAL A 380 9.80 -3.86 -0.41
C VAL A 380 11.26 -4.18 -0.77
N ARG A 381 12.18 -3.99 0.19
CA ARG A 381 13.61 -4.28 -0.01
C ARG A 381 13.87 -5.75 -0.32
N VAL A 382 13.28 -6.68 0.45
CA VAL A 382 13.51 -8.11 0.24
C VAL A 382 12.98 -8.55 -1.13
N ILE A 383 11.79 -8.09 -1.51
CA ILE A 383 11.19 -8.41 -2.81
C ILE A 383 12.07 -7.90 -3.96
N GLU A 384 12.54 -6.65 -3.90
CA GLU A 384 13.36 -6.09 -4.96
C GLU A 384 14.76 -6.71 -5.02
N GLU A 385 15.40 -7.00 -3.88
CA GLU A 385 16.68 -7.73 -3.86
C GLU A 385 16.53 -9.16 -4.41
N ILE A 386 15.42 -9.84 -4.11
CA ILE A 386 15.13 -11.18 -4.66
C ILE A 386 14.92 -11.09 -6.17
N LYS A 387 14.10 -10.16 -6.67
CA LYS A 387 13.90 -9.98 -8.13
C LYS A 387 15.20 -9.71 -8.87
N GLN A 388 16.14 -8.99 -8.24
CA GLN A 388 17.46 -8.71 -8.81
C GLN A 388 18.38 -9.93 -8.85
N LYS A 389 18.36 -10.78 -7.82
CA LYS A 389 19.25 -11.96 -7.73
C LYS A 389 18.66 -13.22 -8.37
N CYS A 390 17.35 -13.40 -8.30
CA CYS A 390 16.61 -14.58 -8.71
C CYS A 390 15.78 -14.26 -9.96
N ALA A 391 16.39 -14.40 -11.13
CA ALA A 391 15.73 -14.09 -12.41
C ALA A 391 14.51 -14.97 -12.68
N GLY A 392 13.44 -14.38 -13.22
CA GLY A 392 12.20 -15.09 -13.57
C GLY A 392 11.25 -15.36 -12.41
N LEU A 393 11.55 -14.84 -11.21
CA LEU A 393 10.66 -14.91 -10.07
C LEU A 393 9.79 -13.66 -9.99
N GLU A 394 8.47 -13.82 -10.15
CA GLU A 394 7.50 -12.74 -10.01
C GLU A 394 6.93 -12.74 -8.59
N LEU A 395 7.48 -11.85 -7.74
CA LEU A 395 7.00 -11.65 -6.38
C LEU A 395 6.32 -10.29 -6.19
N GLN A 396 5.32 -10.29 -5.32
CA GLN A 396 4.63 -9.11 -4.83
C GLN A 396 4.88 -8.94 -3.33
N ASN A 397 4.60 -7.76 -2.78
CA ASN A 397 4.81 -7.49 -1.36
C ASN A 397 3.99 -8.45 -0.49
N GLU A 398 2.78 -8.78 -0.94
CA GLU A 398 1.82 -9.69 -0.29
C GLU A 398 2.45 -11.04 0.02
N ASP A 399 3.31 -11.54 -0.86
CA ASP A 399 3.91 -12.88 -0.76
C ASP A 399 4.69 -13.11 0.54
N ILE A 400 5.43 -12.10 1.01
CA ILE A 400 6.14 -12.16 2.30
C ILE A 400 5.16 -12.19 3.47
N TYR A 401 3.99 -11.55 3.35
CA TYR A 401 2.97 -11.60 4.39
C TYR A 401 2.25 -12.95 4.42
N MET A 402 2.04 -13.57 3.25
CA MET A 402 1.41 -14.90 3.12
C MET A 402 2.32 -16.02 3.63
N ALA A 403 3.62 -15.88 3.41
CA ALA A 403 4.62 -16.84 3.84
C ALA A 403 5.70 -16.13 4.68
N PRO A 404 5.40 -15.74 5.93
CA PRO A 404 6.32 -14.95 6.75
C PRO A 404 7.48 -15.77 7.31
N LYS A 405 7.36 -17.10 7.37
CA LYS A 405 8.45 -17.98 7.78
C LYS A 405 9.35 -18.30 6.59
N PHE A 406 10.66 -18.33 6.81
CA PHE A 406 11.63 -18.53 5.74
C PHE A 406 11.38 -19.80 4.92
N GLY A 407 11.12 -20.94 5.57
CA GLY A 407 10.86 -22.21 4.89
C GLY A 407 9.61 -22.14 4.01
N ASP A 408 8.50 -21.63 4.56
CA ASP A 408 7.24 -21.46 3.85
C ASP A 408 7.42 -20.49 2.65
N PHE A 409 8.21 -19.43 2.83
CA PHE A 409 8.49 -18.46 1.79
C PHE A 409 9.28 -19.06 0.63
N VAL A 410 10.30 -19.86 0.92
CA VAL A 410 11.08 -20.58 -0.10
C VAL A 410 10.17 -21.54 -0.87
N GLN A 411 9.32 -22.29 -0.18
CA GLN A 411 8.38 -23.21 -0.81
C GLN A 411 7.42 -22.48 -1.75
N MET A 412 6.81 -21.39 -1.29
CA MET A 412 5.93 -20.54 -2.11
C MET A 412 6.68 -19.92 -3.29
N ALA A 413 7.87 -19.36 -3.09
CA ALA A 413 8.68 -18.78 -4.15
C ALA A 413 9.03 -19.82 -5.23
N VAL A 414 9.40 -21.04 -4.84
CA VAL A 414 9.71 -22.12 -5.78
C VAL A 414 8.46 -22.52 -6.58
N ARG A 415 7.30 -22.66 -5.94
CA ARG A 415 6.04 -22.96 -6.64
C ARG A 415 5.68 -21.87 -7.67
N LYS A 416 5.84 -20.60 -7.30
CA LYS A 416 5.70 -19.48 -8.24
C LYS A 416 6.69 -19.55 -9.39
N HIS A 417 7.95 -19.88 -9.11
CA HIS A 417 8.98 -20.04 -10.14
C HIS A 417 8.66 -21.16 -11.13
N ARG A 418 8.12 -22.28 -10.64
CA ARG A 418 7.63 -23.41 -11.45
C ARG A 418 6.36 -23.09 -12.24
N GLY A 419 5.69 -21.97 -11.93
CA GLY A 419 4.43 -21.57 -12.55
C GLY A 419 3.21 -22.29 -11.97
N GLU A 420 3.33 -22.95 -10.82
CA GLU A 420 2.22 -23.64 -10.14
C GLU A 420 1.16 -22.67 -9.57
N ASP A 421 1.51 -21.39 -9.47
CA ASP A 421 0.63 -20.30 -9.02
C ASP A 421 -0.02 -19.53 -10.20
N LYS A 422 0.23 -19.95 -11.44
CA LYS A 422 -0.43 -19.36 -12.61
C LYS A 422 -1.88 -19.84 -12.65
N GLU A 423 -2.80 -18.92 -12.96
CA GLU A 423 -4.22 -19.23 -13.19
C GLU A 423 -4.36 -20.47 -14.09
N GLU A 424 -5.35 -21.32 -13.79
CA GLU A 424 -5.65 -22.55 -14.50
C GLU A 424 -5.42 -22.39 -16.01
N GLU A 425 -4.54 -23.22 -16.59
CA GLU A 425 -4.37 -23.30 -18.04
C GLU A 425 -5.75 -23.40 -18.69
N LEU A 426 -6.01 -22.55 -19.68
CA LEU A 426 -7.26 -22.60 -20.43
C LEU A 426 -7.41 -24.00 -21.02
N GLU A 427 -8.42 -24.72 -20.57
CA GLU A 427 -8.78 -26.00 -21.18
C GLU A 427 -9.46 -25.69 -22.51
N ILE A 428 -8.71 -25.85 -23.61
CA ILE A 428 -9.18 -25.56 -24.97
C ILE A 428 -9.24 -26.85 -25.78
N ASP A 429 -10.45 -27.21 -26.20
CA ASP A 429 -10.64 -28.28 -27.16
C ASP A 429 -10.51 -27.76 -28.60
N TYR A 430 -9.75 -28.49 -29.42
CA TYR A 430 -9.46 -28.10 -30.80
C TYR A 430 -9.98 -29.10 -31.83
N VAL A 431 -10.50 -28.58 -32.94
CA VAL A 431 -10.54 -29.30 -34.21
C VAL A 431 -9.24 -29.03 -34.96
N SER A 432 -8.54 -30.11 -35.36
CA SER A 432 -7.30 -30.02 -36.14
C SER A 432 -7.56 -30.38 -37.60
N LYS A 433 -7.14 -29.53 -38.54
CA LYS A 433 -7.21 -29.79 -39.99
C LYS A 433 -5.88 -29.50 -40.67
N TYR A 434 -5.54 -30.30 -41.69
CA TYR A 434 -4.38 -30.07 -42.54
C TYR A 434 -4.80 -29.40 -43.85
N ILE A 435 -4.40 -28.14 -44.06
CA ILE A 435 -4.81 -27.28 -45.18
C ILE A 435 -3.58 -26.52 -45.69
N ASN A 436 -3.37 -26.46 -47.01
CA ASN A 436 -2.24 -25.73 -47.63
C ASN A 436 -0.87 -26.05 -47.00
N HIS A 437 -0.62 -27.33 -46.73
CA HIS A 437 0.60 -27.83 -46.09
C HIS A 437 0.81 -27.39 -44.63
N MET A 438 -0.22 -26.90 -43.96
CA MET A 438 -0.19 -26.50 -42.55
C MET A 438 -1.25 -27.23 -41.72
N THR A 439 -0.91 -27.59 -40.48
CA THR A 439 -1.91 -28.03 -39.50
C THR A 439 -2.48 -26.81 -38.80
N ILE A 440 -3.77 -26.57 -38.97
CA ILE A 440 -4.51 -25.50 -38.32
C ILE A 440 -5.35 -26.11 -37.20
N LYS A 441 -5.21 -25.57 -35.99
CA LYS A 441 -6.03 -25.91 -34.82
C LYS A 441 -7.04 -24.80 -34.59
N MET A 442 -8.32 -25.15 -34.48
CA MET A 442 -9.42 -24.21 -34.30
C MET A 442 -10.22 -24.61 -33.06
N PRO A 443 -10.40 -23.73 -32.05
CA PRO A 443 -11.23 -24.02 -30.91
C PRO A 443 -12.71 -24.11 -31.30
N TYR A 444 -13.47 -25.00 -30.65
CA TYR A 444 -14.91 -25.18 -30.96
C TYR A 444 -15.87 -24.80 -29.82
N GLN A 445 -15.32 -24.52 -28.63
CA GLN A 445 -16.07 -24.10 -27.45
C GLN A 445 -16.45 -22.60 -27.51
N CYS A 446 -17.44 -22.20 -26.73
CA CYS A 446 -17.74 -20.78 -26.49
C CYS A 446 -16.64 -20.18 -25.60
N PHE A 447 -16.16 -18.97 -25.92
CA PHE A 447 -15.23 -18.26 -25.03
C PHE A 447 -16.00 -17.26 -24.17
N ILE A 448 -16.15 -17.55 -22.88
CA ILE A 448 -16.97 -16.80 -21.93
C ILE A 448 -16.17 -16.53 -20.66
N ASN A 449 -16.08 -15.26 -20.26
CA ASN A 449 -15.41 -14.81 -19.04
C ASN A 449 -13.98 -15.37 -18.86
N GLY A 450 -13.20 -15.31 -19.93
CA GLY A 450 -11.82 -15.78 -19.92
C GLY A 450 -11.67 -17.30 -19.95
N ARG A 451 -12.71 -18.10 -20.24
CA ARG A 451 -12.61 -19.57 -20.33
C ARG A 451 -13.26 -20.10 -21.61
N PHE A 452 -12.76 -21.22 -22.14
CA PHE A 452 -13.45 -21.99 -23.17
C PHE A 452 -14.43 -22.96 -22.49
N VAL A 453 -15.71 -22.87 -22.84
CA VAL A 453 -16.80 -23.67 -22.25
C VAL A 453 -17.68 -24.26 -23.35
N ASN A 454 -18.15 -25.48 -23.16
CA ASN A 454 -19.19 -26.04 -24.01
C ASN A 454 -20.49 -25.25 -23.85
N ALA A 455 -21.29 -25.18 -24.92
CA ALA A 455 -22.63 -24.60 -24.83
C ALA A 455 -23.48 -25.30 -23.76
N GLU A 456 -24.37 -24.55 -23.12
CA GLU A 456 -25.32 -25.12 -22.18
C GLU A 456 -26.19 -26.20 -22.86
N GLY A 457 -26.23 -27.39 -22.27
CA GLY A 457 -26.88 -28.57 -22.86
C GLY A 457 -26.04 -29.31 -23.91
N GLY A 458 -24.81 -28.87 -24.21
CA GLY A 458 -23.84 -29.60 -25.04
C GLY A 458 -24.16 -29.63 -26.54
N ASN A 459 -25.09 -28.80 -27.01
CA ASN A 459 -25.49 -28.77 -28.41
C ASN A 459 -24.37 -28.18 -29.29
N THR A 460 -24.26 -28.71 -30.51
CA THR A 460 -23.31 -28.24 -31.52
C THR A 460 -24.00 -28.05 -32.86
N TYR A 461 -23.42 -27.25 -33.75
CA TYR A 461 -23.85 -27.11 -35.13
C TYR A 461 -22.68 -27.24 -36.10
N ASP A 462 -22.98 -27.63 -37.33
CA ASP A 462 -21.98 -27.78 -38.39
C ASP A 462 -21.60 -26.39 -38.93
N SER A 463 -20.33 -26.02 -38.80
CA SER A 463 -19.73 -24.90 -39.50
C SER A 463 -19.43 -25.33 -40.93
N ILE A 464 -20.03 -24.65 -41.91
CA ILE A 464 -20.01 -25.07 -43.32
C ILE A 464 -19.00 -24.23 -44.12
N ASN A 465 -18.26 -24.88 -45.01
CA ASN A 465 -17.38 -24.23 -45.96
C ASN A 465 -18.22 -23.50 -47.02
N PRO A 466 -18.11 -22.16 -47.13
CA PRO A 466 -18.92 -21.39 -48.08
C PRO A 466 -18.56 -21.66 -49.55
N THR A 467 -17.42 -22.29 -49.83
CA THR A 467 -16.94 -22.56 -51.20
C THR A 467 -17.53 -23.84 -51.79
N ASP A 468 -17.67 -24.89 -50.99
CA ASP A 468 -18.03 -26.24 -51.46
C ASP A 468 -19.15 -26.93 -50.66
N GLY A 469 -19.67 -26.27 -49.60
CA GLY A 469 -20.74 -26.81 -48.78
C GLY A 469 -20.32 -27.96 -47.85
N SER A 470 -19.03 -28.31 -47.77
CA SER A 470 -18.53 -29.34 -46.86
C SER A 470 -18.49 -28.86 -45.40
N VAL A 471 -18.59 -29.78 -44.44
CA VAL A 471 -18.48 -29.44 -43.01
C VAL A 471 -17.01 -29.15 -42.66
N ILE A 472 -16.75 -27.94 -42.16
CA ILE A 472 -15.46 -27.54 -41.62
C ILE A 472 -15.26 -28.19 -40.24
N ALA A 473 -16.19 -27.98 -39.31
CA ALA A 473 -16.10 -28.46 -37.93
C ALA A 473 -17.48 -28.41 -37.26
N LYS A 474 -17.67 -29.18 -36.20
CA LYS A 474 -18.78 -28.98 -35.26
C LYS A 474 -18.36 -27.99 -34.19
N VAL A 475 -19.16 -26.94 -33.99
CA VAL A 475 -18.89 -25.89 -33.01
C VAL A 475 -20.05 -25.76 -32.03
N SER A 476 -19.77 -25.30 -30.82
CA SER A 476 -20.77 -25.14 -29.76
C SER A 476 -21.91 -24.21 -30.22
N LEU A 477 -23.15 -24.67 -30.05
CA LEU A 477 -24.34 -23.90 -30.35
C LEU A 477 -24.78 -23.13 -29.10
N ALA A 478 -24.31 -21.89 -28.97
CA ALA A 478 -24.62 -21.04 -27.82
C ALA A 478 -26.14 -20.89 -27.61
N THR A 479 -26.56 -21.05 -26.36
CA THR A 479 -27.93 -20.78 -25.91
C THR A 479 -28.11 -19.32 -25.51
N VAL A 480 -29.35 -18.91 -25.21
CA VAL A 480 -29.63 -17.56 -24.67
C VAL A 480 -28.86 -17.32 -23.37
N SER A 481 -28.81 -18.32 -22.49
CA SER A 481 -28.09 -18.25 -21.22
C SER A 481 -26.57 -18.11 -21.41
N ASP A 482 -25.98 -18.82 -22.39
CA ASP A 482 -24.56 -18.63 -22.75
C ASP A 482 -24.27 -17.19 -23.18
N VAL A 483 -25.17 -16.61 -23.99
CA VAL A 483 -25.07 -15.21 -24.44
C VAL A 483 -25.20 -14.25 -23.26
N ASP A 484 -26.17 -14.46 -22.38
CA ASP A 484 -26.37 -13.61 -21.20
C ASP A 484 -25.13 -13.62 -20.28
N ARG A 485 -24.51 -14.79 -20.08
CA ARG A 485 -23.25 -14.92 -19.33
C ARG A 485 -22.10 -14.18 -20.01
N ALA A 486 -21.98 -14.29 -21.34
CA ALA A 486 -20.95 -13.60 -22.10
C ALA A 486 -21.11 -12.08 -22.05
N VAL A 487 -22.33 -11.58 -22.21
CA VAL A 487 -22.65 -10.15 -22.14
C VAL A 487 -22.39 -9.60 -20.74
N ALA A 488 -22.78 -10.34 -19.69
CA ALA A 488 -22.50 -9.94 -18.31
C ALA A 488 -20.99 -9.83 -18.05
N ALA A 489 -20.21 -10.81 -18.50
CA ALA A 489 -18.75 -10.80 -18.35
C ALA A 489 -18.08 -9.65 -19.14
N ALA A 490 -18.52 -9.38 -20.36
CA ALA A 490 -18.00 -8.27 -21.16
C ALA A 490 -18.32 -6.90 -20.54
N LYS A 491 -19.54 -6.75 -19.99
CA LYS A 491 -19.96 -5.55 -19.26
C LYS A 491 -19.10 -5.36 -18.01
N ASP A 492 -18.87 -6.42 -17.24
CA ASP A 492 -18.03 -6.38 -16.04
C ASP A 492 -16.59 -5.96 -16.34
N ALA A 493 -15.98 -6.57 -17.38
CA ALA A 493 -14.64 -6.21 -17.83
C ALA A 493 -14.54 -4.74 -18.28
N PHE A 494 -15.58 -4.22 -18.95
CA PHE A 494 -15.60 -2.84 -19.45
C PHE A 494 -15.88 -1.82 -18.34
N GLU A 495 -16.80 -2.09 -17.42
CA GLU A 495 -17.20 -1.11 -16.40
C GLU A 495 -16.27 -1.12 -15.18
N TYR A 496 -15.72 -2.29 -14.82
CA TYR A 496 -15.00 -2.48 -13.54
C TYR A 496 -13.59 -3.06 -13.71
N GLY A 497 -13.39 -3.88 -14.73
CA GLY A 497 -12.09 -4.43 -15.09
C GLY A 497 -11.09 -3.39 -15.64
N GLU A 498 -9.86 -3.84 -15.88
CA GLU A 498 -8.82 -2.97 -16.45
C GLU A 498 -9.17 -2.51 -17.88
N TRP A 499 -9.97 -3.29 -18.61
CA TRP A 499 -10.32 -2.99 -20.00
C TRP A 499 -10.93 -1.60 -20.16
N GLY A 500 -11.87 -1.20 -19.30
CA GLY A 500 -12.48 0.14 -19.32
C GLY A 500 -11.50 1.29 -19.11
N LYS A 501 -10.44 1.05 -18.34
CA LYS A 501 -9.43 2.04 -17.92
C LYS A 501 -8.24 2.08 -18.88
N MET A 502 -8.00 0.99 -19.61
CA MET A 502 -6.93 0.87 -20.60
C MET A 502 -7.12 1.84 -21.77
N ASN A 503 -6.02 2.41 -22.23
CA ASN A 503 -6.03 3.21 -23.45
C ASN A 503 -6.14 2.31 -24.71
N ALA A 504 -6.44 2.92 -25.86
CA ALA A 504 -6.66 2.17 -27.11
C ALA A 504 -5.46 1.31 -27.54
N ARG A 505 -4.22 1.71 -27.18
CA ARG A 505 -3.01 0.97 -27.52
C ARG A 505 -2.88 -0.30 -26.69
N GLU A 506 -3.14 -0.21 -25.38
CA GLU A 506 -3.14 -1.35 -24.45
C GLU A 506 -4.23 -2.36 -24.82
N ARG A 507 -5.44 -1.89 -25.13
CA ARG A 507 -6.52 -2.76 -25.65
C ARG A 507 -6.13 -3.46 -26.95
N GLY A 508 -5.41 -2.74 -27.82
CA GLY A 508 -4.90 -3.29 -29.08
C GLY A 508 -3.97 -4.48 -28.87
N GLN A 509 -3.08 -4.43 -27.89
CA GLN A 509 -2.14 -5.50 -27.56
C GLN A 509 -2.79 -6.76 -26.97
N LEU A 510 -4.02 -6.64 -26.46
CA LEU A 510 -4.77 -7.77 -25.91
C LEU A 510 -5.63 -8.48 -26.96
N MET A 511 -5.99 -7.80 -28.06
CA MET A 511 -6.80 -8.39 -29.14
C MET A 511 -6.00 -8.88 -30.33
N TYR A 512 -4.78 -8.37 -30.50
CA TYR A 512 -3.88 -8.62 -31.62
C TYR A 512 -2.45 -8.81 -31.13
#